data_AF-A0A6N6N3D3-F1
#
_entry.id   AF-A0A6N6N3D3-F1
#
_cell.length_a   1.000
_cell.length_b   1.000
_cell.length_c   1.000
_cell.angle_alpha   90.00
_cell.angle_beta   90.00
_cell.angle_gamma   90.00
#
_symmetry.space_group_name_H-M   'P 1'
#
loop_
_entity.id
_entity.type
_entity.pdbx_description
1 polymer ?
#
loop_
_entity_poly.entity_id
_entity_poly.type
_entity_poly.pdbx_seq_one_letter_code
_entity_poly.pdbx_strand_id
1 'polypeptide(L)'
;MAESKVFPMNTFVSVLRGQSADVAQLDMLAFVLQVEAVDADAAPLAQALVKAHIYETEPALTKYAEGDLGKLGNQVKIVPMAAPEQAQAVLEAFAAMKADLAGAQDAAAKAEDANKALTKEVADLKAKVKTFDDASKGAEKAIMSSNTKIDEHIKKLNDLLAEVEKVKKEGVVVAGVAGDGAAAPAEGGGASGDSPDTGGEPEADFGFGSNPFADSDW
;
A
#
# COMPACT_ATOMS: atom_id res chain seq x y z
N MET A 1 30.55 55.40 4.11
CA MET A 1 31.68 54.86 3.33
C MET A 1 31.61 53.35 3.52
N ALA A 2 31.30 52.59 2.47
CA ALA A 2 31.28 51.14 2.57
C ALA A 2 32.69 50.66 2.96
N GLU A 3 32.79 49.87 4.03
CA GLU A 3 34.07 49.36 4.50
C GLU A 3 34.61 48.37 3.48
N SER A 4 35.82 48.63 2.98
CA SER A 4 36.49 47.81 1.99
C SER A 4 37.41 46.81 2.67
N LYS A 5 37.43 45.55 2.22
CA LYS A 5 38.31 44.50 2.75
C LYS A 5 39.37 44.12 1.72
N VAL A 6 40.57 43.78 2.20
CA VAL A 6 41.70 43.39 1.37
C VAL A 6 41.81 41.87 1.34
N PHE A 7 41.89 41.30 0.14
CA PHE A 7 42.03 39.87 -0.09
C PHE A 7 43.28 39.56 -0.91
N PRO A 8 43.88 38.35 -0.77
CA PRO A 8 44.95 37.91 -1.65
C PRO A 8 44.50 37.88 -3.11
N MET A 9 45.35 38.33 -4.04
CA MET A 9 45.02 38.33 -5.47
C MET A 9 44.69 36.91 -5.99
N ASN A 10 45.36 35.88 -5.45
CA ASN A 10 45.07 34.49 -5.82
C ASN A 10 43.63 34.11 -5.47
N THR A 11 43.14 34.44 -4.27
CA THR A 11 41.76 34.17 -3.84
C THR A 11 40.75 34.84 -4.77
N PHE A 12 40.99 36.11 -5.11
CA PHE A 12 40.16 36.87 -6.04
C PHE A 12 40.10 36.24 -7.43
N VAL A 13 41.25 35.90 -7.99
CA VAL A 13 41.33 35.25 -9.31
C VAL A 13 40.66 33.87 -9.28
N SER A 14 40.84 33.11 -8.21
CA SER A 14 40.19 31.80 -8.04
C SER A 14 38.66 31.90 -7.95
N VAL A 15 38.12 32.93 -7.28
CA VAL A 15 36.67 33.25 -7.30
C VAL A 15 36.20 33.57 -8.71
N LEU A 16 36.93 34.42 -9.46
CA LEU A 16 36.56 34.76 -10.83
C LEU A 16 36.64 33.56 -11.80
N ARG A 17 37.51 32.59 -11.52
CA ARG A 17 37.64 31.37 -12.32
C ARG A 17 36.61 30.29 -11.98
N GLY A 18 35.84 30.45 -10.91
CA GLY A 18 34.88 29.43 -10.46
C GLY A 18 35.55 28.17 -9.92
N GLN A 19 36.73 28.30 -9.29
CA GLN A 19 37.39 27.18 -8.64
C GLN A 19 36.64 26.76 -7.37
N SER A 20 36.76 25.49 -6.98
CA SER A 20 36.18 24.96 -5.73
C SER A 20 36.51 25.87 -4.55
N ALA A 21 35.48 26.36 -3.86
CA ALA A 21 35.64 27.36 -2.82
C ALA A 21 36.33 26.80 -1.57
N ASP A 22 37.50 27.33 -1.22
CA ASP A 22 38.13 27.18 0.08
C ASP A 22 37.59 28.20 1.10
N VAL A 23 38.07 28.12 2.35
CA VAL A 23 37.63 29.01 3.43
C VAL A 23 37.86 30.50 3.10
N ALA A 24 38.96 30.83 2.42
CA ALA A 24 39.28 32.21 2.07
C ALA A 24 38.37 32.73 0.95
N GLN A 25 38.00 31.88 0.00
CA GLN A 25 37.02 32.20 -1.03
C GLN A 25 35.62 32.37 -0.44
N LEU A 26 35.20 31.49 0.48
CA LEU A 26 33.90 31.62 1.16
C LEU A 26 33.80 32.91 1.96
N ASP A 27 34.85 33.31 2.69
CA ASP A 27 34.90 34.59 3.40
C ASP A 27 34.81 35.79 2.43
N MET A 28 35.49 35.71 1.29
CA MET A 28 35.38 36.76 0.25
C MET A 28 33.96 36.85 -0.33
N LEU A 29 33.33 35.72 -0.62
CA LEU A 29 31.96 35.68 -1.16
C LEU A 29 30.94 36.21 -0.15
N ALA A 30 31.04 35.77 1.11
CA ALA A 30 30.19 36.22 2.20
C ALA A 30 30.31 37.74 2.40
N PHE A 31 31.55 38.27 2.37
CA PHE A 31 31.81 39.70 2.48
C PHE A 31 31.19 40.50 1.32
N VAL A 32 31.36 40.06 0.06
CA VAL A 32 30.83 40.79 -1.09
C VAL A 32 29.30 40.77 -1.13
N LEU A 33 28.69 39.61 -0.86
CA LEU A 33 27.23 39.43 -0.86
C LEU A 33 26.55 39.93 0.42
N GLN A 34 27.34 40.38 1.39
CA GLN A 34 26.88 40.84 2.69
C GLN A 34 26.01 39.81 3.42
N VAL A 35 26.40 38.53 3.34
CA VAL A 35 25.76 37.42 4.08
C VAL A 35 26.70 36.94 5.19
N GLU A 36 26.15 36.33 6.23
CA GLU A 36 26.94 35.82 7.36
C GLU A 36 27.89 34.70 6.94
N ALA A 37 27.40 33.78 6.10
CA ALA A 37 28.18 32.69 5.53
C ALA A 37 27.61 32.24 4.19
N VAL A 38 28.46 31.62 3.38
CA VAL A 38 28.07 30.97 2.13
C VAL A 38 28.22 29.46 2.33
N ASP A 39 27.13 28.71 2.14
CA ASP A 39 27.15 27.24 2.10
C ASP A 39 28.07 26.78 0.95
N ALA A 40 28.89 25.76 1.18
CA ALA A 40 29.78 25.19 0.17
C ALA A 40 29.03 24.74 -1.10
N ASP A 41 27.80 24.24 -0.95
CA ASP A 41 26.96 23.83 -2.07
C ASP A 41 26.38 25.03 -2.84
N ALA A 42 26.23 26.18 -2.17
CA ALA A 42 25.83 27.44 -2.79
C ALA A 42 27.04 28.23 -3.34
N ALA A 43 28.27 27.78 -3.08
CA ALA A 43 29.48 28.52 -3.45
C ALA A 43 29.59 28.81 -4.96
N PRO A 44 29.27 27.88 -5.88
CA PRO A 44 29.31 28.20 -7.32
C PRO A 44 28.31 29.29 -7.73
N LEU A 45 27.12 29.30 -7.10
CA LEU A 45 26.10 30.33 -7.32
C LEU A 45 26.57 31.69 -6.79
N ALA A 46 27.09 31.70 -5.56
CA ALA A 46 27.66 32.90 -4.95
C ALA A 46 28.84 33.46 -5.79
N GLN A 47 29.73 32.59 -6.30
CA GLN A 47 30.83 32.99 -7.17
C GLN A 47 30.34 33.64 -8.47
N ALA A 48 29.29 33.10 -9.08
CA ALA A 48 28.72 33.68 -10.29
C ALA A 48 28.13 35.08 -10.04
N LEU A 49 27.40 35.26 -8.93
CA LEU A 49 26.82 36.55 -8.54
C LEU A 49 27.92 37.59 -8.23
N VAL A 50 28.94 37.20 -7.48
CA VAL A 50 30.08 38.07 -7.15
C VAL A 50 30.88 38.42 -8.40
N LYS A 51 31.11 37.46 -9.30
CA LYS A 51 31.79 37.69 -10.59
C LYS A 51 31.02 38.66 -11.46
N ALA A 52 29.70 38.51 -11.60
CA ALA A 52 28.86 39.43 -12.36
C ALA A 52 28.97 40.85 -11.80
N HIS A 53 28.86 41.01 -10.48
CA HIS A 53 28.99 42.30 -9.81
C HIS A 53 30.36 42.95 -10.01
N ILE A 54 31.45 42.18 -9.89
CA ILE A 54 32.80 42.68 -10.13
C ILE A 54 32.95 43.16 -11.57
N TYR A 55 32.35 42.49 -12.55
CA TYR A 55 32.42 42.93 -13.95
C TYR A 55 31.51 44.12 -14.27
N GLU A 56 30.42 44.32 -13.54
CA GLU A 56 29.60 45.52 -13.66
C GLU A 56 30.30 46.75 -13.07
N THR A 57 30.96 46.58 -11.92
CA THR A 57 31.70 47.66 -11.24
C THR A 57 33.02 47.98 -11.93
N GLU A 58 33.74 46.97 -12.42
CA GLU A 58 35.03 47.11 -13.10
C GLU A 58 35.05 46.37 -14.46
N PRO A 59 34.42 46.95 -15.51
CA PRO A 59 34.30 46.30 -16.81
C PRO A 59 35.65 46.02 -17.48
N ALA A 60 36.70 46.76 -17.13
CA ALA A 60 38.05 46.56 -17.66
C ALA A 60 38.59 45.15 -17.37
N LEU A 61 38.16 44.52 -16.27
CA LEU A 61 38.58 43.18 -15.87
C LEU A 61 38.19 42.10 -16.89
N THR A 62 37.15 42.34 -17.69
CA THR A 62 36.71 41.42 -18.76
C THR A 62 37.70 41.34 -19.94
N LYS A 63 38.57 42.35 -20.09
CA LYS A 63 39.55 42.42 -21.18
C LYS A 63 40.87 41.71 -20.87
N TYR A 64 41.11 41.40 -19.61
CA TYR A 64 42.32 40.69 -19.20
C TYR A 64 42.14 39.19 -19.43
N ALA A 65 43.16 38.55 -20.01
CA ALA A 65 43.21 37.10 -20.02
C ALA A 65 43.31 36.58 -18.58
N GLU A 66 42.76 35.39 -18.32
CA GLU A 66 42.66 34.83 -16.97
C GLU A 66 44.03 34.69 -16.27
N GLY A 67 45.12 34.55 -17.02
CA GLY A 67 46.49 34.49 -16.50
C GLY A 67 47.15 35.84 -16.19
N ASP A 68 46.56 36.95 -16.65
CA ASP A 68 47.15 38.29 -16.52
C ASP A 68 46.62 39.06 -15.31
N LEU A 69 45.45 38.70 -14.78
CA LEU A 69 44.88 39.29 -13.56
C LEU A 69 45.81 39.10 -12.34
N GLY A 70 46.45 37.94 -12.22
CA GLY A 70 47.40 37.65 -11.13
C GLY A 70 48.68 38.49 -11.18
N LYS A 71 48.98 39.14 -12.32
CA LYS A 71 50.17 39.99 -12.50
C LYS A 71 49.91 41.45 -12.08
N LEU A 72 48.66 41.82 -11.81
CA LEU A 72 48.28 43.19 -11.43
C LEU A 72 48.71 43.58 -10.01
N GLY A 73 48.97 42.59 -9.15
CA GLY A 73 49.47 42.82 -7.78
C GLY A 73 49.27 41.63 -6.86
N ASN A 74 49.72 41.78 -5.60
CA ASN A 74 49.63 40.72 -4.59
C ASN A 74 48.30 40.70 -3.83
N GLN A 75 47.61 41.84 -3.76
CA GLN A 75 46.38 42.04 -2.98
C GLN A 75 45.36 42.83 -3.80
N VAL A 76 44.08 42.57 -3.55
CA VAL A 76 42.97 43.32 -4.12
C VAL A 76 42.11 43.89 -3.00
N LYS A 77 41.66 45.13 -3.18
CA LYS A 77 40.75 45.80 -2.27
C LYS A 77 39.35 45.71 -2.86
N ILE A 78 38.43 45.07 -2.14
CA ILE A 78 37.07 44.82 -2.62
C ILE A 78 36.09 45.59 -1.74
N VAL A 79 35.08 46.18 -2.38
CA VAL A 79 33.95 46.84 -1.73
C VAL A 79 32.77 45.87 -1.74
N PRO A 80 31.96 45.82 -0.67
CA PRO A 80 30.75 45.01 -0.68
C PRO A 80 29.77 45.49 -1.76
N MET A 81 28.88 44.59 -2.17
CA MET A 81 27.81 44.91 -3.11
C MET A 81 26.92 46.02 -2.55
N ALA A 82 26.65 47.05 -3.37
CA ALA A 82 25.90 48.23 -2.93
C ALA A 82 24.39 47.98 -2.73
N ALA A 83 23.83 46.99 -3.44
CA ALA A 83 22.43 46.58 -3.36
C ALA A 83 22.37 45.03 -3.35
N PRO A 84 22.65 44.39 -2.19
CA PRO A 84 22.78 42.94 -2.10
C PRO A 84 21.44 42.20 -2.09
N GLU A 85 20.31 42.90 -1.97
CA GLU A 85 19.01 42.31 -1.62
C GLU A 85 18.57 41.25 -2.63
N GLN A 86 18.81 41.49 -3.92
CA GLN A 86 18.47 40.53 -4.97
C GLN A 86 19.39 39.31 -4.95
N ALA A 87 20.69 39.50 -4.69
CA ALA A 87 21.64 38.41 -4.62
C ALA A 87 21.39 37.55 -3.37
N GLN A 88 21.04 38.18 -2.24
CA GLN A 88 20.65 37.50 -1.00
C GLN A 88 19.36 36.69 -1.21
N ALA A 89 18.34 37.27 -1.83
CA ALA A 89 17.10 36.56 -2.15
C ALA A 89 17.33 35.33 -3.04
N VAL A 90 18.26 35.38 -3.98
CA VAL A 90 18.63 34.23 -4.81
C VAL A 90 19.30 33.12 -3.98
N LEU A 91 20.18 33.47 -3.04
CA LEU A 91 20.80 32.49 -2.14
C LEU A 91 19.78 31.87 -1.18
N GLU A 92 18.87 32.67 -0.63
CA GLU A 92 17.78 32.20 0.22
C GLU A 92 16.84 31.27 -0.54
N ALA A 93 16.47 31.62 -1.77
CA ALA A 93 15.64 30.76 -2.62
C ALA A 93 16.33 29.42 -2.94
N PHE A 94 17.65 29.44 -3.18
CA PHE A 94 18.42 28.22 -3.38
C PHE A 94 18.42 27.33 -2.12
N ALA A 95 18.62 27.92 -0.94
CA ALA A 95 18.57 27.19 0.32
C ALA A 95 17.17 26.59 0.59
N ALA A 96 16.10 27.35 0.32
CA ALA A 96 14.72 26.87 0.42
C ALA A 96 14.45 25.72 -0.56
N MET A 97 14.87 25.84 -1.82
CA MET A 97 14.70 24.79 -2.82
C MET A 97 15.43 23.49 -2.43
N LYS A 98 16.60 23.59 -1.79
CA LYS A 98 17.35 22.45 -1.28
C LYS A 98 16.60 21.73 -0.14
N ALA A 99 15.97 22.49 0.76
CA ALA A 99 15.14 21.95 1.83
C ALA A 99 13.86 21.28 1.28
N ASP A 100 13.19 21.92 0.31
CA ASP A 100 12.00 21.37 -0.33
C ASP A 100 12.31 20.07 -1.10
N LEU A 101 13.46 20.00 -1.78
CA LEU A 101 13.90 18.80 -2.49
C LEU A 101 14.09 17.61 -1.53
N ALA A 102 14.73 17.85 -0.38
CA ALA A 102 14.91 16.82 0.64
C ALA A 102 13.56 16.33 1.18
N GLY A 103 12.63 17.25 1.50
CA GLY A 103 11.28 16.90 1.94
C GLY A 103 10.48 16.13 0.88
N ALA A 104 10.61 16.49 -0.40
CA ALA A 104 9.96 15.80 -1.51
C ALA A 104 10.50 14.37 -1.70
N GLN A 105 11.81 14.16 -1.54
CA GLN A 105 12.42 12.82 -1.61
C GLN A 105 11.91 11.91 -0.48
N ASP A 106 11.83 12.42 0.75
CA ASP A 106 11.30 11.67 1.89
C ASP A 106 9.81 11.31 1.70
N ALA A 107 9.01 12.25 1.16
CA ALA A 107 7.61 12.01 0.86
C ALA A 107 7.43 10.97 -0.26
N ALA A 108 8.27 11.03 -1.30
CA ALA A 108 8.26 10.07 -2.40
C ALA A 108 8.60 8.65 -1.91
N ALA A 109 9.61 8.49 -1.06
CA ALA A 109 9.97 7.21 -0.47
C ALA A 109 8.81 6.59 0.34
N LYS A 110 8.16 7.38 1.21
CA LYS A 110 6.98 6.94 1.97
C LYS A 110 5.81 6.54 1.08
N ALA A 111 5.57 7.31 0.01
CA ALA A 111 4.50 7.01 -0.94
C ALA A 111 4.78 5.73 -1.74
N GLU A 112 6.04 5.45 -2.06
CA GLU A 112 6.44 4.21 -2.73
C GLU A 112 6.21 2.98 -1.82
N ASP A 113 6.61 3.08 -0.56
CA ASP A 113 6.40 2.00 0.43
C ASP A 113 4.91 1.75 0.69
N ALA A 114 4.11 2.81 0.83
CA ALA A 114 2.66 2.71 0.97
C ALA A 114 2.00 2.05 -0.26
N ASN A 115 2.44 2.40 -1.47
CA ASN A 115 1.93 1.78 -2.70
C ASN A 115 2.27 0.28 -2.78
N LYS A 116 3.48 -0.12 -2.37
CA LYS A 116 3.86 -1.55 -2.32
C LYS A 116 2.98 -2.33 -1.34
N ALA A 117 2.72 -1.76 -0.16
CA ALA A 117 1.84 -2.35 0.84
C ALA A 117 0.40 -2.51 0.32
N LEU A 118 -0.18 -1.44 -0.23
CA LEU A 118 -1.53 -1.46 -0.80
C LEU A 118 -1.65 -2.44 -1.97
N THR A 119 -0.62 -2.52 -2.83
CA THR A 119 -0.62 -3.46 -3.96
C THR A 119 -0.69 -4.91 -3.47
N LYS A 120 0.03 -5.24 -2.40
CA LYS A 120 -0.03 -6.57 -1.78
C LYS A 120 -1.40 -6.84 -1.16
N GLU A 121 -1.95 -5.88 -0.41
CA GLU A 121 -3.26 -6.01 0.21
C GLU A 121 -4.38 -6.20 -0.83
N VAL A 122 -4.34 -5.45 -1.93
CA VAL A 122 -5.28 -5.61 -3.05
C VAL A 122 -5.15 -7.00 -3.69
N ALA A 123 -3.94 -7.53 -3.84
CA ALA A 123 -3.74 -8.88 -4.36
C ALA A 123 -4.32 -9.95 -3.41
N ASP A 124 -4.08 -9.82 -2.11
CA ASP A 124 -4.58 -10.72 -1.07
C ASP A 124 -6.12 -10.67 -0.99
N LEU A 125 -6.72 -9.48 -1.01
CA LEU A 125 -8.18 -9.31 -1.05
C LEU A 125 -8.78 -9.90 -2.31
N LYS A 126 -8.15 -9.69 -3.47
CA LYS A 126 -8.61 -10.27 -4.74
C LYS A 126 -8.57 -11.81 -4.71
N ALA A 127 -7.57 -12.40 -4.05
CA ALA A 127 -7.51 -13.83 -3.84
C ALA A 127 -8.65 -14.32 -2.92
N LYS A 128 -8.87 -13.65 -1.78
CA LYS A 128 -9.97 -13.97 -0.85
C LYS A 128 -11.35 -13.88 -1.51
N VAL A 129 -11.60 -12.82 -2.29
CA VAL A 129 -12.85 -12.66 -3.05
C VAL A 129 -13.06 -13.81 -4.02
N LYS A 130 -12.01 -14.23 -4.74
CA LYS A 130 -12.10 -15.38 -5.65
C LYS A 130 -12.44 -16.68 -4.91
N THR A 131 -11.79 -16.93 -3.76
CA THR A 131 -12.09 -18.10 -2.92
C THR A 131 -13.54 -18.09 -2.45
N PHE A 132 -14.06 -16.93 -2.04
CA PHE A 132 -15.45 -16.79 -1.60
C PHE A 132 -16.45 -16.99 -2.76
N ASP A 133 -16.17 -16.44 -3.94
CA ASP A 133 -17.00 -16.65 -5.13
C ASP A 133 -17.06 -18.13 -5.54
N ASP A 134 -15.92 -18.84 -5.50
CA ASP A 134 -15.85 -20.26 -5.83
C ASP A 134 -16.59 -21.12 -4.79
N ALA A 135 -16.46 -20.79 -3.50
CA ALA A 135 -17.21 -21.44 -2.41
C ALA A 135 -18.73 -21.23 -2.56
N SER A 136 -19.16 -20.01 -2.90
CA SER A 136 -20.57 -19.67 -3.08
C SER A 136 -21.22 -20.46 -4.23
N LYS A 137 -20.53 -20.58 -5.37
CA LYS A 137 -20.99 -21.44 -6.49
C LYS A 137 -21.08 -22.92 -6.08
N GLY A 138 -20.15 -23.40 -5.27
CA GLY A 138 -20.18 -24.76 -4.72
C GLY A 138 -21.40 -24.99 -3.83
N ALA A 139 -21.69 -24.04 -2.94
CA ALA A 139 -22.85 -24.08 -2.05
C ALA A 139 -24.18 -24.04 -2.82
N GLU A 140 -24.31 -23.13 -3.81
CA GLU A 140 -25.50 -23.08 -4.68
C GLU A 140 -25.75 -24.43 -5.37
N LYS A 141 -24.71 -25.07 -5.89
CA LYS A 141 -24.82 -26.38 -6.54
C LYS A 141 -25.26 -27.48 -5.55
N ALA A 142 -24.75 -27.45 -4.32
CA ALA A 142 -25.14 -28.39 -3.28
C ALA A 142 -26.62 -28.22 -2.89
N ILE A 143 -27.07 -26.97 -2.73
CA ILE A 143 -28.48 -26.65 -2.46
C ILE A 143 -29.38 -27.14 -3.59
N MET A 144 -29.02 -26.91 -4.86
CA MET A 144 -29.78 -27.41 -6.01
C MET A 144 -29.87 -28.94 -6.05
N SER A 145 -28.77 -29.64 -5.74
CA SER A 145 -28.77 -31.11 -5.66
C SER A 145 -29.63 -31.62 -4.51
N SER A 146 -29.55 -30.97 -3.34
CA SER A 146 -30.38 -31.29 -2.18
C SER A 146 -31.87 -31.12 -2.49
N ASN A 147 -32.27 -30.01 -3.11
CA ASN A 147 -33.65 -29.78 -3.52
C ASN A 147 -34.15 -30.88 -4.47
N THR A 148 -33.33 -31.31 -5.43
CA THR A 148 -33.67 -32.41 -6.34
C THR A 148 -33.91 -33.72 -5.59
N LYS A 149 -33.05 -34.07 -4.62
CA LYS A 149 -33.22 -35.27 -3.80
C LYS A 149 -34.47 -35.19 -2.93
N ILE A 150 -34.75 -34.02 -2.34
CA ILE A 150 -35.97 -33.79 -1.56
C ILE A 150 -37.21 -34.03 -2.43
N ASP A 151 -37.23 -33.53 -3.66
CA ASP A 151 -38.34 -33.78 -4.60
C ASP A 151 -38.50 -35.27 -4.92
N GLU A 152 -37.41 -36.01 -5.09
CA GLU A 152 -37.44 -37.47 -5.27
C GLU A 152 -37.99 -38.20 -4.03
N HIS A 153 -37.60 -37.79 -2.83
CA HIS A 153 -38.12 -38.35 -1.59
C HIS A 153 -39.61 -38.04 -1.41
N ILE A 154 -40.07 -36.84 -1.76
CA ILE A 154 -41.49 -36.48 -1.74
C ILE A 154 -42.28 -37.37 -2.70
N LYS A 155 -41.78 -37.64 -3.92
CA LYS A 155 -42.43 -38.57 -4.85
C LYS A 155 -42.52 -39.98 -4.28
N LYS A 156 -41.40 -40.52 -3.78
CA LYS A 156 -41.39 -41.86 -3.15
C LYS A 156 -42.37 -41.95 -1.97
N LEU A 157 -42.46 -40.91 -1.14
CA LEU A 157 -43.43 -40.84 -0.04
C LEU A 157 -44.87 -40.86 -0.56
N ASN A 158 -45.17 -40.11 -1.62
CA ASN A 158 -46.50 -40.13 -2.24
C ASN A 158 -46.85 -41.50 -2.84
N ASP A 159 -45.89 -42.15 -3.50
CA ASP A 159 -46.06 -43.50 -4.04
C ASP A 159 -46.31 -44.52 -2.92
N LEU A 160 -45.53 -44.45 -1.83
CA LEU A 160 -45.74 -45.29 -0.64
C LEU A 160 -47.10 -45.05 0.00
N LEU A 161 -47.55 -43.81 0.10
CA LEU A 161 -48.89 -43.49 0.60
C LEU A 161 -49.98 -44.12 -0.29
N ALA A 162 -49.83 -44.05 -1.60
CA ALA A 162 -50.75 -44.68 -2.54
C ALA A 162 -50.74 -46.22 -2.42
N GLU A 163 -49.57 -46.82 -2.21
CA GLU A 163 -49.41 -48.27 -2.02
C GLU A 163 -49.98 -48.72 -0.67
N VAL A 164 -49.80 -47.96 0.40
CA VAL A 164 -50.45 -48.18 1.70
C VAL A 164 -51.98 -48.09 1.56
N GLU A 165 -52.50 -47.11 0.81
CA GLU A 165 -53.93 -47.06 0.52
C GLU A 165 -54.42 -48.29 -0.26
N LYS A 166 -53.61 -48.78 -1.20
CA LYS A 166 -53.92 -49.99 -1.98
C LYS A 166 -53.93 -51.23 -1.10
N VAL A 167 -52.91 -51.43 -0.25
CA VAL A 167 -52.86 -52.52 0.74
C VAL A 167 -54.02 -52.42 1.74
N LYS A 168 -54.41 -51.21 2.15
CA LYS A 168 -55.59 -51.00 3.01
C LYS A 168 -56.91 -51.37 2.32
N LYS A 169 -57.01 -51.17 1.01
CA LYS A 169 -58.19 -51.53 0.19
C LYS A 169 -58.23 -53.01 -0.20
N GLU A 170 -57.08 -53.61 -0.51
CA GLU A 170 -56.96 -54.98 -1.00
C GLU A 170 -56.74 -56.01 0.13
N GLY A 171 -56.33 -55.56 1.32
CA GLY A 171 -56.02 -56.40 2.47
C GLY A 171 -54.67 -57.12 2.32
N VAL A 172 -53.93 -57.28 3.42
CA VAL A 172 -52.70 -58.07 3.42
C VAL A 172 -53.07 -59.54 3.17
N VAL A 173 -52.92 -60.01 1.93
CA VAL A 173 -53.01 -61.44 1.63
C VAL A 173 -51.70 -62.06 2.10
N VAL A 174 -51.64 -62.45 3.37
CA VAL A 174 -50.58 -63.34 3.87
C VAL A 174 -50.71 -64.65 3.11
N ALA A 175 -49.84 -64.85 2.12
CA ALA A 175 -49.73 -66.07 1.36
C ALA A 175 -49.11 -67.15 2.26
N GLY A 176 -49.97 -67.85 3.02
CA GLY A 176 -49.63 -69.10 3.69
C GLY A 176 -49.98 -69.16 5.17
N VAL A 177 -51.25 -69.37 5.51
CA VAL A 177 -51.68 -70.43 6.44
C VAL A 177 -53.05 -70.90 5.96
N ALA A 178 -53.12 -72.13 5.48
CA ALA A 178 -54.35 -72.86 5.29
C ALA A 178 -54.87 -73.35 6.65
N GLY A 179 -56.19 -73.27 6.88
CA GLY A 179 -56.85 -74.00 7.95
C GLY A 179 -57.83 -73.17 8.76
N ASP A 180 -59.12 -73.37 8.44
CA ASP A 180 -60.30 -73.41 9.31
C ASP A 180 -60.41 -72.50 10.56
N GLY A 181 -61.61 -71.92 10.69
CA GLY A 181 -62.26 -71.84 11.99
C GLY A 181 -62.59 -70.43 12.49
N ALA A 182 -63.84 -70.28 12.89
CA ALA A 182 -64.48 -69.06 13.33
C ALA A 182 -64.06 -68.58 14.73
N ALA A 183 -64.49 -67.34 15.00
CA ALA A 183 -64.82 -66.74 16.29
C ALA A 183 -63.68 -66.18 17.16
N ALA A 184 -63.83 -64.89 17.48
CA ALA A 184 -63.23 -64.24 18.64
C ALA A 184 -63.56 -64.99 19.95
N PRO A 185 -62.70 -64.88 20.96
CA PRO A 185 -63.12 -64.06 22.09
C PRO A 185 -62.03 -63.13 22.64
N ALA A 186 -62.51 -62.24 23.50
CA ALA A 186 -61.86 -61.10 24.09
C ALA A 186 -60.95 -61.42 25.30
N GLU A 187 -60.08 -60.42 25.56
CA GLU A 187 -59.49 -59.97 26.83
C GLU A 187 -58.54 -60.87 27.63
N GLY A 188 -57.33 -60.32 27.88
CA GLY A 188 -56.43 -60.86 28.89
C GLY A 188 -54.99 -60.32 28.97
N GLY A 189 -54.74 -59.04 28.70
CA GLY A 189 -53.65 -58.25 29.34
C GLY A 189 -52.18 -58.51 28.97
N GLY A 190 -51.46 -57.44 28.58
CA GLY A 190 -50.00 -57.33 28.76
C GLY A 190 -49.24 -56.68 27.60
N ALA A 191 -48.93 -55.39 27.77
CA ALA A 191 -47.91 -54.57 27.11
C ALA A 191 -46.60 -55.33 26.79
N SER A 192 -45.72 -55.00 25.84
CA SER A 192 -45.52 -53.89 24.89
C SER A 192 -44.15 -54.15 24.22
N GLY A 193 -43.99 -53.77 22.95
CA GLY A 193 -42.70 -53.64 22.25
C GLY A 193 -42.16 -54.95 21.65
N ASP A 194 -41.57 -54.98 20.46
CA ASP A 194 -40.77 -53.93 19.84
C ASP A 194 -40.80 -54.03 18.31
N SER A 195 -40.73 -52.87 17.68
CA SER A 195 -40.76 -52.62 16.24
C SER A 195 -39.48 -53.12 15.55
N PRO A 196 -39.47 -53.30 14.21
CA PRO A 196 -38.21 -53.38 13.49
C PRO A 196 -37.39 -52.10 13.73
N ASP A 197 -36.11 -52.31 14.03
CA ASP A 197 -35.11 -51.31 14.44
C ASP A 197 -34.98 -50.15 13.44
N THR A 198 -35.79 -49.11 13.63
CA THR A 198 -35.70 -47.83 12.91
C THR A 198 -35.08 -46.80 13.84
N GLY A 199 -33.76 -46.82 13.98
CA GLY A 199 -33.08 -45.91 14.90
C GLY A 199 -31.56 -45.95 14.87
N GLY A 200 -30.93 -46.11 13.71
CA GLY A 200 -29.50 -45.81 13.57
C GLY A 200 -29.29 -44.30 13.61
N GLU A 201 -28.36 -43.82 14.46
CA GLU A 201 -27.92 -42.41 14.47
C GLU A 201 -27.62 -41.95 13.04
N PRO A 202 -28.05 -40.74 12.63
CA PRO A 202 -27.60 -40.18 11.37
C PRO A 202 -26.07 -40.10 11.40
N GLU A 203 -25.41 -40.63 10.35
CA GLU A 203 -23.97 -40.53 10.22
C GLU A 203 -23.54 -39.06 10.40
N ALA A 204 -22.42 -38.85 11.10
CA ALA A 204 -21.85 -37.54 11.41
C ALA A 204 -21.55 -36.66 10.16
N ASP A 205 -21.81 -37.19 8.96
CA ASP A 205 -21.59 -36.59 7.66
C ASP A 205 -22.83 -35.90 7.05
N PHE A 206 -23.93 -35.72 7.80
CA PHE A 206 -25.00 -34.80 7.40
C PHE A 206 -24.58 -33.32 7.62
N GLY A 207 -23.57 -32.87 6.88
CA GLY A 207 -23.47 -31.56 6.24
C GLY A 207 -23.59 -30.25 7.06
N PHE A 208 -23.64 -30.28 8.39
CA PHE A 208 -23.82 -29.06 9.21
C PHE A 208 -22.87 -28.99 10.43
N GLY A 209 -21.82 -29.83 10.47
CA GLY A 209 -20.95 -29.98 11.65
C GLY A 209 -19.71 -29.07 11.73
N SER A 210 -19.26 -28.44 10.64
CA SER A 210 -18.15 -27.49 10.70
C SER A 210 -18.69 -26.07 10.62
N ASN A 211 -18.80 -25.42 11.78
CA ASN A 211 -19.01 -23.97 11.82
C ASN A 211 -17.77 -23.29 11.21
N PRO A 212 -17.85 -22.67 10.02
CA PRO A 212 -16.69 -22.03 9.38
C PRO A 212 -16.29 -20.71 10.07
N PHE A 213 -17.00 -20.32 11.13
CA PHE A 213 -16.73 -19.16 11.97
C PHE A 213 -16.22 -19.53 13.37
N ALA A 214 -15.89 -20.80 13.62
CA ALA A 214 -15.39 -21.26 14.92
C ALA A 214 -13.89 -21.02 15.12
N ASP A 215 -13.12 -20.80 14.05
CA ASP A 215 -11.72 -20.44 14.16
C ASP A 215 -11.60 -18.94 14.49
N SER A 216 -11.04 -18.66 15.67
CA SER A 216 -10.74 -17.32 16.17
C SER A 216 -9.56 -16.63 15.46
N ASP A 217 -9.06 -17.23 14.37
CA ASP A 217 -7.94 -16.73 13.57
C ASP A 217 -8.45 -16.10 12.25
N TRP A 218 -9.37 -15.13 12.37
CA TRP A 218 -9.75 -14.21 11.29
C TRP A 218 -9.01 -12.87 11.38
#